data_AF-A0A7C3N6H2-F1
#
_entry.id   AF-A0A7C3N6H2-F1
#
_cell.length_a   1.000
_cell.length_b   1.000
_cell.length_c   1.000
_cell.angle_alpha   90.00
_cell.angle_beta   90.00
_cell.angle_gamma   90.00
#
_symmetry.space_group_name_H-M   'P 1'
#
loop_
_entity.id
_entity.type
_entity.pdbx_description
1 polymer ?
#
loop_
_entity_poly.entity_id
_entity_poly.type
_entity_poly.pdbx_seq_one_letter_code
_entity_poly.pdbx_strand_id
1 'polypeptide(L)'
;MKLSKRCRQLVDQWLEEIARKYPQVRFEGLARTPDGAVAIKLRGPEDLLEHVRISFAPRKLEALLKHRCHIIFLCLAEPPSNPDWDYVDFGDSVTETEIESVLDKVYARKGGREDGGSN
;
A
#
# COMPACT_ATOMS: atom_id res chain seq x y z
N MET A 1 -5.10 -17.67 -18.20
CA MET A 1 -5.89 -16.45 -18.46
C MET A 1 -5.39 -15.77 -19.73
N LYS A 2 -6.24 -15.58 -20.76
CA LYS A 2 -5.84 -14.90 -22.00
C LYS A 2 -6.19 -13.41 -21.92
N LEU A 3 -5.16 -12.56 -21.87
CA LEU A 3 -5.31 -11.11 -22.02
C LEU A 3 -5.29 -10.76 -23.51
N SER A 4 -5.98 -9.67 -23.90
CA SER A 4 -5.77 -9.11 -25.24
C SER A 4 -4.30 -8.70 -25.38
N LYS A 5 -3.76 -8.78 -26.61
CA LYS A 5 -2.37 -8.41 -26.89
C LYS A 5 -2.03 -7.02 -26.36
N ARG A 6 -2.96 -6.06 -26.52
CA ARG A 6 -2.80 -4.69 -26.05
C ARG A 6 -2.80 -4.57 -24.52
N CYS A 7 -3.71 -5.27 -23.83
CA CYS A 7 -3.76 -5.27 -22.38
C CYS A 7 -2.48 -5.86 -21.79
N ARG A 8 -1.99 -6.96 -22.37
CA ARG A 8 -0.73 -7.58 -21.95
C ARG A 8 0.46 -6.63 -22.11
N GLN A 9 0.59 -5.97 -23.25
CA GLN A 9 1.66 -4.98 -23.48
C GLN A 9 1.65 -3.84 -22.44
N LEU A 10 0.46 -3.35 -22.08
CA LEU A 10 0.33 -2.31 -21.04
C LEU A 10 0.77 -2.82 -19.67
N VAL A 11 0.33 -4.03 -19.30
CA VAL A 11 0.73 -4.66 -18.04
C VAL A 11 2.24 -4.85 -17.98
N ASP A 12 2.86 -5.41 -19.02
CA ASP A 12 4.31 -5.67 -19.06
C ASP A 12 5.09 -4.35 -18.94
N GLN A 13 4.69 -3.32 -19.70
CA GLN A 13 5.31 -1.99 -19.63
C GLN A 13 5.20 -1.38 -18.21
N TRP A 14 4.05 -1.52 -17.56
CA TRP A 14 3.85 -0.98 -16.22
C TRP A 14 4.67 -1.75 -15.18
N LEU A 15 4.78 -3.06 -15.31
CA LEU A 15 5.61 -3.88 -14.43
C LEU A 15 7.09 -3.49 -14.54
N GLU A 16 7.61 -3.30 -15.75
CA GLU A 16 8.98 -2.82 -15.96
C GLU A 16 9.21 -1.44 -15.35
N GLU A 17 8.27 -0.51 -15.52
CA GLU A 17 8.39 0.82 -14.92
C GLU A 17 8.33 0.79 -13.39
N ILE A 18 7.45 -0.04 -12.81
CA ILE A 18 7.33 -0.21 -11.37
C ILE A 18 8.62 -0.82 -10.81
N ALA A 19 9.12 -1.91 -11.38
CA ALA A 19 10.35 -2.56 -10.95
C ALA A 19 11.56 -1.62 -11.00
N ARG A 20 11.61 -0.71 -11.99
CA ARG A 20 12.68 0.29 -12.10
C ARG A 20 12.56 1.42 -11.08
N LYS A 21 11.35 1.91 -10.79
CA LYS A 21 11.12 3.06 -9.89
C LYS A 21 11.02 2.66 -8.42
N TYR A 22 10.50 1.48 -8.14
CA TYR A 22 10.18 0.97 -6.81
C TYR A 22 10.77 -0.44 -6.65
N PRO A 23 12.10 -0.58 -6.54
CA PRO A 23 12.75 -1.89 -6.49
C PRO A 23 12.35 -2.72 -5.26
N GLN A 24 11.79 -2.11 -4.22
CA GLN A 24 11.24 -2.81 -3.05
C GLN A 24 9.86 -3.44 -3.32
N VAL A 25 9.17 -3.03 -4.39
CA VAL A 25 7.87 -3.58 -4.76
C VAL A 25 8.06 -4.83 -5.63
N ARG A 26 7.58 -5.96 -5.13
CA ARG A 26 7.64 -7.26 -5.78
C ARG A 26 6.34 -7.56 -6.53
N PHE A 27 6.47 -8.21 -7.67
CA PHE A 27 5.35 -8.70 -8.45
C PHE A 27 5.02 -10.15 -8.08
N GLU A 28 3.77 -10.39 -7.67
CA GLU A 28 3.30 -11.69 -7.18
C GLU A 28 2.46 -12.45 -8.22
N GLY A 29 2.11 -11.80 -9.34
CA GLY A 29 1.34 -12.41 -10.41
C GLY A 29 0.10 -11.60 -10.81
N LEU A 30 -0.67 -12.18 -11.75
CA LEU A 30 -1.90 -11.60 -12.25
C LEU A 30 -3.12 -12.40 -11.79
N ALA A 31 -4.21 -11.71 -11.52
CA ALA A 31 -5.52 -12.32 -11.30
C ALA A 31 -6.60 -11.65 -12.15
N ARG A 32 -7.73 -12.34 -12.30
CA ARG A 32 -8.99 -11.74 -12.77
C ARG A 32 -9.88 -11.52 -11.56
N THR A 33 -10.40 -10.31 -11.44
CA THR A 33 -11.45 -10.02 -10.48
C THR A 33 -12.82 -10.45 -11.02
N PRO A 34 -13.84 -10.63 -10.15
CA PRO A 34 -15.19 -11.01 -10.57
C PRO A 34 -15.84 -10.02 -11.57
N ASP A 35 -15.51 -8.74 -11.48
CA ASP A 35 -15.92 -7.67 -12.41
C ASP A 35 -15.13 -7.67 -13.73
N GLY A 36 -14.22 -8.64 -13.92
CA GLY A 36 -13.49 -8.84 -15.17
C GLY A 36 -12.22 -7.99 -15.32
N ALA A 37 -11.85 -7.22 -14.29
CA ALA A 37 -10.60 -6.48 -14.28
C ALA A 37 -9.37 -7.40 -14.20
N VAL A 38 -8.24 -6.89 -14.66
CA VAL A 38 -6.92 -7.50 -14.55
C VAL A 38 -6.26 -6.92 -13.32
N ALA A 39 -6.13 -7.74 -12.28
CA ALA A 39 -5.45 -7.38 -11.05
C ALA A 39 -3.96 -7.72 -11.15
N ILE A 40 -3.12 -6.70 -11.07
CA ILE A 40 -1.68 -6.84 -10.89
C ILE A 40 -1.41 -6.94 -9.39
N LYS A 41 -0.93 -8.10 -8.92
CA LYS A 41 -0.61 -8.31 -7.51
C LYS A 41 0.78 -7.77 -7.22
N LEU A 42 0.86 -6.82 -6.31
CA LEU A 42 2.09 -6.17 -5.88
C LEU A 42 2.26 -6.35 -4.38
N ARG A 43 3.47 -6.67 -3.93
CA ARG A 43 3.85 -6.80 -2.51
C ARG A 43 4.96 -5.83 -2.19
N GLY A 44 4.94 -5.23 -1.01
CA GLY A 44 6.02 -4.35 -0.54
C GLY A 44 5.55 -3.38 0.54
N PRO A 45 6.37 -2.36 0.86
CA PRO A 45 6.02 -1.34 1.85
C PRO A 45 4.73 -0.58 1.48
N GLU A 46 3.87 -0.32 2.48
CA GLU A 46 2.56 0.29 2.27
C GLU A 46 2.64 1.67 1.60
N ASP A 47 3.56 2.52 2.07
CA ASP A 47 3.83 3.85 1.53
C ASP A 47 4.22 3.81 0.04
N LEU A 48 5.06 2.84 -0.34
CA LEU A 48 5.47 2.66 -1.73
C LEU A 48 4.34 2.12 -2.60
N LEU A 49 3.54 1.18 -2.07
CA LEU A 49 2.37 0.66 -2.78
C LEU A 49 1.33 1.76 -3.01
N GLU A 50 1.14 2.67 -2.05
CA GLU A 50 0.30 3.84 -2.22
C GLU A 50 0.84 4.79 -3.30
N HIS A 51 2.14 5.07 -3.29
CA HIS A 51 2.80 5.86 -4.34
C HIS A 51 2.60 5.25 -5.74
N VAL A 52 2.68 3.93 -5.88
CA VAL A 52 2.37 3.24 -7.16
C VAL A 52 0.91 3.47 -7.54
N ARG A 53 -0.04 3.31 -6.60
CA ARG A 53 -1.48 3.50 -6.88
C ARG A 53 -1.80 4.90 -7.38
N ILE A 54 -1.21 5.93 -6.76
CA ILE A 54 -1.40 7.33 -7.13
C ILE A 54 -0.77 7.61 -8.50
N SER A 55 0.49 7.23 -8.69
CA SER A 55 1.25 7.50 -9.91
C SER A 55 0.61 6.90 -11.17
N PHE A 56 -0.04 5.74 -11.02
CA PHE A 56 -0.68 5.04 -12.13
C PHE A 56 -2.20 5.27 -12.22
N ALA A 57 -2.81 6.05 -11.33
CA ALA A 57 -4.25 6.32 -11.38
C ALA A 57 -4.73 6.93 -12.72
N PRO A 58 -4.06 7.96 -13.29
CA PRO A 58 -4.46 8.51 -14.59
C PRO A 58 -4.32 7.49 -15.73
N ARG A 59 -3.30 6.65 -15.67
CA ARG A 59 -3.00 5.64 -16.70
C ARG A 59 -3.97 4.47 -16.68
N LYS A 60 -4.45 4.07 -15.49
CA LYS A 60 -5.57 3.11 -15.34
C LYS A 60 -6.84 3.62 -15.99
N LEU A 61 -7.18 4.89 -15.77
CA LEU A 61 -8.34 5.52 -16.41
C LEU A 61 -8.16 5.56 -17.94
N GLU A 62 -7.00 5.96 -18.42
CA GLU A 62 -6.69 5.97 -19.86
C GLU A 62 -6.79 4.58 -20.49
N ALA A 63 -6.21 3.55 -19.85
CA ALA A 63 -6.27 2.17 -20.32
C ALA A 63 -7.72 1.64 -20.38
N LEU A 64 -8.54 2.00 -19.41
CA LEU A 64 -9.96 1.66 -19.39
C LEU A 64 -10.71 2.33 -20.55
N LEU A 65 -10.54 3.64 -20.71
CA LEU A 65 -11.29 4.43 -21.69
C LEU A 65 -10.84 4.18 -23.14
N LYS A 66 -9.53 4.22 -23.40
CA LYS A 66 -8.97 4.12 -24.77
C LYS A 66 -8.78 2.69 -25.24
N HIS A 67 -8.45 1.78 -24.33
CA HIS A 67 -8.05 0.42 -24.68
C HIS A 67 -9.01 -0.66 -24.17
N ARG A 68 -10.10 -0.27 -23.48
CA ARG A 68 -11.04 -1.20 -22.82
C ARG A 68 -10.33 -2.21 -21.92
N CYS A 69 -9.18 -1.81 -21.36
CA CYS A 69 -8.33 -2.61 -20.49
C CYS A 69 -8.55 -2.16 -19.05
N HIS A 70 -9.43 -2.85 -18.32
CA HIS A 70 -9.65 -2.56 -16.91
C HIS A 70 -8.52 -3.19 -16.09
N ILE A 71 -7.55 -2.38 -15.65
CA ILE A 71 -6.39 -2.82 -14.88
C ILE A 71 -6.45 -2.20 -13.48
N ILE A 72 -6.25 -3.02 -12.46
CA ILE A 72 -6.19 -2.60 -11.06
C ILE A 72 -4.91 -3.12 -10.41
N PHE A 73 -4.51 -2.49 -9.30
CA PHE A 73 -3.42 -2.99 -8.44
C PHE A 73 -4.02 -3.63 -7.20
N LEU A 74 -3.64 -4.87 -6.94
CA LEU A 74 -3.94 -5.57 -5.70
C LEU A 74 -2.67 -5.51 -4.83
N CYS A 75 -2.67 -4.57 -3.89
CA CYS A 75 -1.55 -4.28 -3.02
C CYS A 75 -1.58 -5.18 -1.78
N LEU A 76 -0.51 -5.94 -1.56
CA LEU A 76 -0.26 -6.77 -0.40
C LEU A 76 0.81 -6.07 0.44
N ALA A 77 0.37 -5.19 1.34
CA ALA A 77 1.28 -4.47 2.21
C ALA A 77 2.07 -5.46 3.08
N GLU A 78 3.39 -5.33 3.07
CA GLU A 78 4.22 -5.98 4.07
C GLU A 78 4.18 -5.12 5.35
N PRO A 79 4.00 -5.73 6.53
CA PRO A 79 4.17 -5.00 7.77
C PRO A 79 5.58 -4.38 7.78
N PRO A 80 5.75 -3.16 8.28
CA PRO A 80 7.06 -2.53 8.36
C PRO A 80 8.02 -3.49 9.06
N SER A 81 9.17 -3.79 8.46
CA SER A 81 10.19 -4.68 9.03
C SER A 81 10.91 -4.08 10.24
N ASN A 82 10.31 -3.09 10.90
CA ASN A 82 10.88 -2.43 12.05
C ASN A 82 10.38 -3.14 13.32
N PRO A 83 11.21 -3.97 13.98
CA PRO A 83 10.82 -4.67 15.21
C PRO A 83 10.58 -3.72 16.39
N ASP A 84 10.95 -2.44 16.27
CA ASP A 84 10.75 -1.40 17.30
C ASP A 84 9.39 -0.69 17.22
N TRP A 85 8.51 -1.07 16.27
CA TRP A 85 7.10 -0.76 16.45
C TRP A 85 6.54 -1.78 17.43
N ASP A 86 6.58 -1.41 18.72
CA ASP A 86 5.77 -2.02 19.77
C ASP A 86 4.31 -1.94 19.29
N TYR A 87 3.86 -2.97 18.58
CA TYR A 87 2.46 -3.17 18.24
C TYR A 87 1.78 -3.45 19.57
N VAL A 88 1.22 -2.40 20.17
CA VAL A 88 0.41 -2.57 21.38
C VAL A 88 -0.91 -3.15 20.90
N ASP A 89 -1.04 -4.46 21.05
CA ASP A 89 -2.29 -5.18 20.84
C ASP A 89 -3.25 -4.79 21.98
N PHE A 90 -4.10 -3.81 21.71
CA PHE A 90 -5.18 -3.46 22.62
C PHE A 90 -6.27 -4.51 22.46
N GLY A 91 -6.24 -5.56 23.29
CA GLY A 91 -7.32 -6.54 23.34
C GLY A 91 -8.68 -5.90 23.66
N ASP A 92 -9.77 -6.61 23.38
CA ASP A 92 -11.17 -6.15 23.49
C ASP A 92 -11.63 -5.64 24.89
N SER A 93 -10.74 -5.62 25.89
CA SER A 93 -11.04 -5.18 27.26
C SER A 93 -10.31 -3.91 27.68
N VAL A 94 -9.60 -3.22 26.78
CA VAL A 94 -8.86 -2.01 27.13
C VAL A 94 -9.78 -0.79 27.09
N THR A 95 -9.78 0.00 28.17
CA THR A 95 -10.58 1.21 28.25
C THR A 95 -9.95 2.36 27.47
N GLU A 96 -10.75 3.29 26.96
CA GLU A 96 -10.30 4.43 26.14
C GLU A 96 -9.17 5.24 26.83
N THR A 97 -9.24 5.37 28.16
CA THR A 97 -8.23 6.03 29.00
C THR A 97 -6.87 5.32 29.03
N GLU A 98 -6.86 3.99 28.92
CA GLU A 98 -5.61 3.21 28.88
C GLU A 98 -4.95 3.30 27.51
N ILE A 99 -5.75 3.39 26.43
CA ILE A 99 -5.27 3.63 25.07
C ILE A 99 -4.59 5.01 24.98
N GLU A 100 -5.23 6.06 25.51
CA GLU A 100 -4.66 7.41 25.53
C GLU A 100 -3.34 7.48 26.32
N SER A 101 -3.26 6.82 27.48
CA SER A 101 -2.03 6.79 28.28
C SER A 101 -0.86 6.08 27.58
N VAL A 102 -1.14 5.04 26.80
CA VAL A 102 -0.12 4.34 26.02
C VAL A 102 0.32 5.19 24.83
N LEU A 103 -0.62 5.83 24.12
CA LEU A 103 -0.30 6.72 23.02
C LEU A 103 0.59 7.88 23.48
N ASP A 104 0.26 8.54 24.59
CA ASP A 104 1.07 9.63 25.14
C ASP A 104 2.52 9.19 25.44
N LYS A 105 2.69 7.99 26.01
CA LYS A 105 4.02 7.43 26.29
C LYS A 105 4.81 7.12 25.02
N VAL A 106 4.15 6.63 23.97
CA VAL A 106 4.77 6.36 22.67
C VAL A 106 5.17 7.66 21.98
N TYR A 107 4.32 8.70 22.05
CA TYR A 107 4.61 10.03 21.52
C TYR A 107 5.78 10.71 22.24
N ALA A 108 5.84 10.62 23.58
CA ALA A 108 6.96 11.15 24.37
C ALA A 108 8.30 10.47 24.02
N ARG A 109 8.32 9.15 23.82
CA ARG A 109 9.53 8.41 23.43
C ARG A 109 10.06 8.76 22.04
N LYS A 110 9.20 9.15 21.10
CA LYS A 110 9.60 9.49 19.71
C LYS A 110 10.12 10.93 19.54
N GLY A 111 10.34 11.66 20.64
CA GLY A 111 10.85 13.04 20.59
C GLY A 111 9.74 14.08 20.53
N GLY A 112 8.51 13.72 20.91
CA GLY A 112 7.51 14.70 21.32
C GLY A 112 8.02 15.40 22.57
N ARG A 113 8.42 16.66 22.43
CA ARG A 113 8.81 17.54 23.52
C ARG A 113 7.67 17.53 24.55
N GLU A 114 7.90 16.93 25.72
CA GLU A 114 7.10 17.26 26.90
C GLU A 114 7.40 18.73 27.19
N ASP A 115 6.53 19.63 26.72
CA ASP A 115 6.48 20.96 27.29
C ASP A 115 5.98 20.78 28.72
N GLY A 116 6.96 20.54 29.60
CA GLY A 116 6.82 20.52 31.04
C GLY A 116 6.13 21.80 31.49
N GLY A 117 5.14 21.62 32.35
CA GLY A 117 4.28 22.69 32.81
C GLY A 117 4.95 23.73 33.73
N SER A 118 4.05 24.50 34.34
CA SER A 118 4.22 25.47 35.41
C SER A 118 4.74 26.85 34.99
N ASN A 119 3.80 27.78 34.82
CA ASN A 119 3.35 28.61 35.95
C ASN A 119 1.93 29.15 35.72
#